data_AF-A0A3A4PM48-F1
#
_entry.id   AF-A0A3A4PM48-F1
#
_cell.length_a   1.000
_cell.length_b   1.000
_cell.length_c   1.000
_cell.angle_alpha   90.00
_cell.angle_beta   90.00
_cell.angle_gamma   90.00
#
_symmetry.space_group_name_H-M   'P 1'
#
loop_
_entity.id
_entity.type
_entity.pdbx_description
1 polymer ?
#
loop_
_entity_poly.entity_id
_entity_poly.type
_entity_poly.pdbx_seq_one_letter_code
_entity_poly.pdbx_strand_id
1 'polypeptide(L)'
;MGNYEFSRGFIVGGLVFVLTILVFTSAPISGISTQMIQDQAGNTLPLFPQTLDQKPDISSPYCAADGLEVVTAFTRQGKYVLIPVTVENGTPLHYSYRVPSVYGKDQQLQINSDDFPELSQTGLHSESDLDKQERINGFPISLITYIGRPGRFSGAGFMADDEDIISVLKGDNNLVKQMDLTHPQMAKPLFHMWNSILQEMEHKKWGRFSTIQYFLYNGNKVIFKAERTKGWQISIFQDDIQGQFDIDVQRDITSEEKLYLRNRYPHLSDEPISIFSLRVFQFFRGDILMKSADGASSVDSVLAGLLLKTGVS
;
A
#
# COMPACT_ATOMS: atom_id res chain seq x y z
N MET A 1 -61.24 8.26 8.65
CA MET A 1 -61.89 7.09 9.26
C MET A 1 -61.86 5.96 8.24
N GLY A 2 -61.12 4.90 8.54
CA GLY A 2 -60.93 3.75 7.66
C GLY A 2 -60.03 2.75 8.38
N ASN A 3 -60.64 1.92 9.23
CA ASN A 3 -59.95 0.88 10.00
C ASN A 3 -59.72 -0.34 9.10
N TYR A 4 -58.46 -0.75 8.95
CA TYR A 4 -58.10 -2.06 8.40
C TYR A 4 -57.78 -2.99 9.56
N GLU A 5 -58.67 -3.95 9.81
CA GLU A 5 -58.42 -5.09 10.70
C GLU A 5 -57.56 -6.12 9.96
N PHE A 6 -56.40 -6.46 10.53
CA PHE A 6 -55.54 -7.53 10.05
C PHE A 6 -55.69 -8.73 11.00
N SER A 7 -56.40 -9.75 10.53
CA SER A 7 -56.60 -11.02 11.23
C SER A 7 -55.29 -11.83 11.24
N ARG A 8 -54.85 -12.25 12.43
CA ARG A 8 -53.69 -13.13 12.64
C ARG A 8 -54.15 -14.60 12.64
N GLY A 9 -53.83 -15.33 11.58
CA GLY A 9 -53.88 -16.80 11.57
C GLY A 9 -52.58 -17.38 12.10
N PHE A 10 -52.65 -18.14 13.20
CA PHE A 10 -51.56 -18.98 13.69
C PHE A 10 -51.54 -20.30 12.90
N ILE A 11 -50.44 -20.60 12.21
CA ILE A 11 -50.14 -21.95 11.69
C ILE A 11 -49.00 -22.52 12.54
N VAL A 12 -49.31 -23.56 13.32
CA VAL A 12 -48.33 -24.38 14.04
C VAL A 12 -47.91 -25.51 13.12
N GLY A 13 -46.76 -25.36 12.46
CA GLY A 13 -46.10 -26.41 11.69
C GLY A 13 -44.87 -26.91 12.44
N GLY A 14 -44.90 -28.17 12.86
CA GLY A 14 -43.77 -28.85 13.52
C GLY A 14 -42.63 -29.12 12.53
N LEU A 15 -41.44 -28.61 12.86
CA LEU A 15 -40.22 -28.83 12.09
C LEU A 15 -39.40 -29.95 12.78
N VAL A 16 -39.25 -31.08 12.11
CA VAL A 16 -38.36 -32.18 12.52
C VAL A 16 -36.95 -31.86 12.00
N PHE A 17 -36.02 -31.54 12.90
CA PHE A 17 -34.60 -31.36 12.57
C PHE A 17 -33.90 -32.73 12.52
N VAL A 18 -33.49 -33.16 11.32
CA VAL A 18 -32.56 -34.28 11.15
C VAL A 18 -31.15 -33.71 11.25
N LEU A 19 -30.46 -33.97 12.36
CA LEU A 19 -29.09 -33.56 12.60
C LEU A 19 -28.13 -34.54 11.92
N THR A 20 -27.69 -34.23 10.70
CA THR A 20 -26.63 -34.99 10.03
C THR A 20 -25.26 -34.50 10.52
N ILE A 21 -24.59 -35.31 11.36
CA ILE A 21 -23.22 -35.03 11.81
C ILE A 21 -22.26 -35.37 10.66
N LEU A 22 -21.80 -34.34 9.94
CA LEU A 22 -20.72 -34.43 8.97
C LEU A 22 -19.38 -34.44 9.72
N VAL A 23 -18.78 -35.63 9.87
CA VAL A 23 -17.41 -35.78 10.36
C VAL A 23 -16.47 -35.40 9.21
N PHE A 24 -15.99 -34.16 9.20
CA PHE A 24 -14.91 -33.75 8.31
C PHE A 24 -13.60 -34.34 8.86
N THR A 25 -13.08 -35.38 8.21
CA THR A 25 -11.70 -35.81 8.41
C THR A 25 -10.80 -34.78 7.73
N SER A 26 -10.20 -33.89 8.53
CA SER A 26 -9.19 -32.95 8.03
C SER A 26 -7.99 -33.75 7.52
N ALA A 27 -7.85 -33.86 6.20
CA ALA A 27 -6.62 -34.33 5.59
C ALA A 27 -5.46 -33.42 6.07
N PRO A 28 -4.31 -33.98 6.44
CA PRO A 28 -3.15 -33.17 6.81
C PRO A 28 -2.78 -32.30 5.61
N ILE A 29 -2.85 -30.98 5.80
CA ILE A 29 -2.38 -29.99 4.82
C ILE A 29 -0.90 -30.28 4.63
N SER A 30 -0.57 -30.87 3.49
CA SER A 30 0.76 -31.36 3.18
C SER A 30 1.69 -30.16 2.98
N GLY A 31 2.67 -30.02 3.89
CA GLY A 31 3.94 -29.32 3.71
C GLY A 31 3.86 -27.84 3.34
N ILE A 32 3.65 -26.96 4.33
CA ILE A 32 4.12 -25.57 4.22
C ILE A 32 5.64 -25.66 4.17
N SER A 33 6.21 -25.66 2.95
CA SER A 33 7.65 -25.50 2.76
C SER A 33 8.06 -24.23 3.49
N THR A 34 8.81 -24.36 4.57
CA THR A 34 9.29 -23.20 5.31
C THR A 34 10.33 -22.52 4.42
N GLN A 35 9.95 -21.43 3.78
CA GLN A 35 10.89 -20.62 3.04
C GLN A 35 11.90 -20.03 4.03
N MET A 36 13.18 -20.09 3.66
CA MET A 36 14.28 -19.59 4.47
C MET A 36 15.19 -18.72 3.59
N ILE A 37 15.86 -17.75 4.20
CA ILE A 37 16.94 -16.99 3.58
C ILE A 37 18.25 -17.21 4.35
N GLN A 38 19.38 -16.82 3.77
CA GLN A 38 20.67 -16.82 4.45
C GLN A 38 21.08 -15.39 4.82
N ASP A 39 21.62 -15.20 6.02
CA ASP A 39 22.24 -13.93 6.43
C ASP A 39 23.70 -13.81 5.94
N GLN A 40 24.37 -12.71 6.28
CA GLN A 40 25.77 -12.48 5.89
C GLN A 40 26.75 -13.51 6.48
N ALA A 41 26.40 -14.16 7.59
CA ALA A 41 27.20 -15.20 8.23
C ALA A 41 26.84 -16.61 7.72
N GLY A 42 25.91 -16.72 6.77
CA GLY A 42 25.44 -17.99 6.21
C GLY A 42 24.42 -18.73 7.08
N ASN A 43 23.89 -18.08 8.13
CA ASN A 43 22.85 -18.69 8.96
C ASN A 43 21.51 -18.68 8.23
N THR A 44 20.78 -19.77 8.35
CA THR A 44 19.45 -19.93 7.76
C THR A 44 18.40 -19.25 8.64
N LEU A 45 17.76 -18.20 8.14
CA LEU A 45 16.72 -17.44 8.83
C LEU A 45 15.33 -17.79 8.29
N PRO A 46 14.35 -18.08 9.16
CA PRO A 46 12.99 -18.36 8.73
C PRO A 46 12.24 -17.09 8.32
N LEU A 47 11.44 -17.20 7.25
CA LEU A 47 10.53 -16.15 6.84
C LEU A 47 9.25 -16.12 7.69
N PHE A 48 8.46 -15.06 7.56
CA PHE A 48 7.12 -14.97 8.13
C PHE A 48 6.29 -16.19 7.71
N PRO A 49 5.47 -16.80 8.60
CA PRO A 49 4.97 -16.29 9.88
C PRO A 49 5.86 -16.51 11.11
N GLN A 50 7.04 -17.10 10.97
CA GLN A 50 7.98 -17.34 12.06
C GLN A 50 8.56 -16.02 12.58
N THR A 51 8.95 -16.03 13.86
CA THR A 51 9.46 -14.85 14.58
C THR A 51 10.87 -15.10 15.09
N LEU A 52 11.65 -14.04 15.22
CA LEU A 52 13.00 -14.02 15.75
C LEU A 52 13.04 -13.21 17.06
N ASP A 53 13.84 -13.66 18.02
CA ASP A 53 14.03 -12.96 19.29
C ASP A 53 14.99 -11.77 19.18
N GLN A 54 15.87 -11.80 18.17
CA GLN A 54 16.89 -10.79 17.92
C GLN A 54 16.72 -10.22 16.52
N LYS A 55 17.18 -8.97 16.33
CA LYS A 55 17.21 -8.34 15.01
C LYS A 55 18.17 -9.14 14.13
N PRO A 56 17.75 -9.60 12.94
CA PRO A 56 18.64 -10.29 12.03
C PRO A 56 19.69 -9.34 11.45
N ASP A 57 20.89 -9.87 11.22
CA ASP A 57 22.02 -9.14 10.61
C ASP A 57 21.94 -9.19 9.08
N ILE A 58 20.87 -8.59 8.56
CA ILE A 58 20.64 -8.38 7.14
C ILE A 58 20.17 -6.94 6.91
N SER A 59 20.42 -6.42 5.71
CA SER A 59 19.83 -5.16 5.27
C SER A 59 18.30 -5.30 5.18
N SER A 60 17.59 -4.19 5.23
CA SER A 60 16.14 -4.19 5.03
C SER A 60 15.77 -2.95 4.21
N PRO A 61 15.16 -3.09 3.02
CA PRO A 61 14.86 -4.36 2.36
C PRO A 61 16.13 -5.17 2.03
N TYR A 62 15.98 -6.50 2.01
CA TYR A 62 16.97 -7.46 1.52
C TYR A 62 16.46 -8.01 0.19
N CYS A 63 17.34 -8.08 -0.81
CA CYS A 63 17.03 -8.70 -2.10
C CYS A 63 17.97 -9.89 -2.30
N ALA A 64 17.40 -11.09 -2.37
CA ALA A 64 18.15 -12.32 -2.60
C ALA A 64 18.50 -12.48 -4.09
N ALA A 65 19.43 -13.39 -4.39
CA ALA A 65 19.91 -13.62 -5.76
C ALA A 65 18.83 -14.15 -6.71
N ASP A 66 17.78 -14.78 -6.20
CA ASP A 66 16.63 -15.27 -6.94
C ASP A 66 15.53 -14.20 -7.14
N GLY A 67 15.76 -12.98 -6.68
CA GLY A 67 14.81 -11.87 -6.75
C GLY A 67 13.81 -11.82 -5.59
N LEU A 68 13.87 -12.72 -4.61
CA LEU A 68 13.06 -12.62 -3.41
C LEU A 68 13.42 -11.34 -2.63
N GLU A 69 12.43 -10.51 -2.37
CA GLU A 69 12.58 -9.31 -1.54
C GLU A 69 11.97 -9.54 -0.17
N VAL A 70 12.70 -9.15 0.87
CA VAL A 70 12.31 -9.34 2.27
C VAL A 70 12.44 -8.02 3.01
N VAL A 71 11.43 -7.68 3.80
CA VAL A 71 11.51 -6.57 4.76
C VAL A 71 11.49 -7.12 6.18
N THR A 72 12.38 -6.59 7.02
CA THR A 72 12.40 -6.87 8.45
C THR A 72 11.38 -5.97 9.15
N ALA A 73 10.49 -6.56 9.93
CA ALA A 73 9.51 -5.83 10.74
C ALA A 73 9.63 -6.21 12.22
N PHE A 74 9.23 -5.29 13.10
CA PHE A 74 9.13 -5.51 14.54
C PHE A 74 7.67 -5.56 14.97
N THR A 75 7.29 -6.58 15.72
CA THR A 75 5.90 -6.84 16.10
C THR A 75 5.57 -6.26 17.46
N ARG A 76 4.28 -6.09 17.74
CA ARG A 76 3.76 -5.65 19.05
C ARG A 76 4.13 -6.60 20.20
N GLN A 77 4.51 -7.84 19.90
CA GLN A 77 4.98 -8.83 20.88
C GLN A 77 6.48 -8.72 21.17
N GLY A 78 7.16 -7.71 20.63
CA GLY A 78 8.58 -7.50 20.86
C GLY A 78 9.47 -8.47 20.10
N LYS A 79 9.02 -8.99 18.96
CA LYS A 79 9.75 -9.94 18.11
C LYS A 79 10.04 -9.35 16.74
N TYR A 80 11.03 -9.90 16.06
CA TYR A 80 11.31 -9.58 14.66
C TYR A 80 10.68 -10.61 13.73
N VAL A 81 10.31 -10.19 12.53
CA VAL A 81 9.83 -11.06 11.45
C VAL A 81 10.48 -10.65 10.13
N LEU A 82 10.65 -11.62 9.24
CA LEU A 82 11.19 -11.44 7.90
C LEU A 82 10.08 -11.67 6.89
N ILE A 83 9.48 -10.59 6.39
CA ILE A 83 8.27 -10.67 5.58
C ILE A 83 8.67 -10.69 4.10
N PRO A 84 8.29 -11.73 3.33
CA PRO A 84 8.48 -11.74 1.89
C PRO A 84 7.54 -10.71 1.25
N VAL A 85 8.12 -9.75 0.53
CA VAL A 85 7.41 -8.58 -0.01
C VAL A 85 7.70 -8.32 -1.48
N THR A 86 8.33 -9.27 -2.18
CA THR A 86 8.67 -9.18 -3.61
C THR A 86 7.58 -8.50 -4.42
N VAL A 87 7.98 -7.44 -5.11
CA VAL A 87 7.13 -6.74 -6.07
C VAL A 87 7.14 -7.54 -7.36
N GLU A 88 5.98 -8.10 -7.71
CA GLU A 88 5.86 -9.07 -8.80
C GLU A 88 5.00 -8.47 -9.93
N ASN A 89 5.50 -8.53 -11.17
CA ASN A 89 4.73 -8.42 -12.39
C ASN A 89 4.66 -9.81 -13.01
N GLY A 90 3.67 -10.62 -12.65
CA GLY A 90 3.63 -12.04 -13.05
C GLY A 90 2.85 -12.93 -12.08
N THR A 91 2.93 -14.26 -12.26
CA THR A 91 2.06 -15.23 -11.58
C THR A 91 2.00 -14.99 -10.07
N PRO A 92 0.87 -14.48 -9.52
CA PRO A 92 0.78 -13.86 -8.22
C PRO A 92 0.48 -14.86 -7.10
N LEU A 93 0.56 -14.36 -5.87
CA LEU A 93 -0.49 -14.62 -4.88
C LEU A 93 -1.82 -14.05 -5.44
N HIS A 94 -2.49 -14.81 -6.32
CA HIS A 94 -3.73 -14.38 -7.00
C HIS A 94 -4.87 -14.26 -5.98
N TYR A 95 -5.01 -13.09 -5.37
CA TYR A 95 -6.20 -12.72 -4.62
C TYR A 95 -7.11 -11.83 -5.49
N SER A 96 -7.43 -12.27 -6.71
CA SER A 96 -8.58 -11.74 -7.47
C SER A 96 -8.96 -12.64 -8.63
N TYR A 97 -10.22 -13.10 -8.64
CA TYR A 97 -10.93 -13.45 -9.85
C TYR A 97 -12.38 -12.95 -9.71
N ARG A 98 -12.57 -11.63 -9.73
CA ARG A 98 -13.89 -10.97 -9.82
C ARG A 98 -14.89 -11.28 -8.69
N VAL A 99 -14.51 -11.04 -7.41
CA VAL A 99 -15.36 -11.12 -6.16
C VAL A 99 -15.29 -12.53 -5.52
N PRO A 100 -15.26 -12.77 -4.17
CA PRO A 100 -15.82 -11.99 -3.04
C PRO A 100 -14.93 -11.62 -1.82
N SER A 101 -13.62 -11.89 -1.80
CA SER A 101 -12.71 -11.60 -0.66
C SER A 101 -11.36 -11.02 -1.11
N VAL A 102 -11.40 -10.17 -2.13
CA VAL A 102 -10.33 -9.85 -3.09
C VAL A 102 -9.29 -8.87 -2.50
N TYR A 103 -7.99 -9.24 -2.55
CA TYR A 103 -6.82 -8.46 -2.10
C TYR A 103 -5.61 -8.75 -2.98
N GLY A 104 -5.60 -8.34 -4.24
CA GLY A 104 -4.53 -8.70 -5.18
C GLY A 104 -3.20 -7.97 -4.91
N LYS A 105 -2.08 -8.65 -5.21
CA LYS A 105 -0.85 -7.94 -5.60
C LYS A 105 -1.05 -7.24 -6.95
N ASP A 106 -1.67 -7.97 -7.88
CA ASP A 106 -1.81 -7.64 -9.30
C ASP A 106 -0.49 -7.18 -9.96
N GLN A 107 -0.53 -6.37 -11.01
CA GLN A 107 0.65 -5.99 -11.80
C GLN A 107 1.39 -4.79 -11.18
N GLN A 108 2.09 -5.04 -10.07
CA GLN A 108 2.75 -4.02 -9.29
C GLN A 108 3.94 -3.42 -10.05
N LEU A 109 3.86 -2.11 -10.34
CA LEU A 109 4.83 -1.37 -11.16
C LEU A 109 4.72 -1.63 -12.67
N GLN A 110 3.73 -2.40 -13.15
CA GLN A 110 3.51 -2.49 -14.58
C GLN A 110 3.04 -1.13 -15.11
N ILE A 111 3.74 -0.65 -16.12
CA ILE A 111 3.38 0.57 -16.84
C ILE A 111 2.69 0.15 -18.14
N ASN A 112 1.52 0.72 -18.39
CA ASN A 112 0.88 0.59 -19.70
C ASN A 112 1.69 1.42 -20.72
N SER A 113 2.52 0.75 -21.51
CA SER A 113 3.39 1.40 -22.50
C SER A 113 2.64 2.05 -23.66
N ASP A 114 1.40 1.62 -23.91
CA ASP A 114 0.58 2.22 -24.97
C ASP A 114 0.08 3.61 -24.55
N ASP A 115 -0.28 3.74 -23.27
CA ASP A 115 -0.71 5.02 -22.70
C ASP A 115 0.47 5.90 -22.27
N PHE A 116 1.58 5.30 -21.80
CA PHE A 116 2.73 6.02 -21.26
C PHE A 116 4.06 5.46 -21.79
N PRO A 117 4.39 5.71 -23.07
CA PRO A 117 5.58 5.16 -23.70
C PRO A 117 6.88 5.64 -23.03
N GLU A 118 7.04 6.95 -22.78
CA GLU A 118 8.25 7.48 -22.13
C GLU A 118 8.40 6.99 -20.68
N LEU A 119 7.29 6.88 -19.94
CA LEU A 119 7.28 6.32 -18.58
C LEU A 119 7.77 4.88 -18.57
N SER A 120 7.30 4.05 -19.51
CA SER A 120 7.70 2.63 -19.59
C SER A 120 9.19 2.45 -19.88
N GLN A 121 9.81 3.40 -20.57
CA GLN A 121 11.22 3.33 -20.97
C GLN A 121 12.15 3.97 -19.94
N THR A 122 11.75 5.10 -19.37
CA THR A 122 12.62 5.95 -18.54
C THR A 122 12.25 5.92 -17.06
N GLY A 123 11.05 5.45 -16.73
CA GLY A 123 10.47 5.59 -15.40
C GLY A 123 10.00 7.00 -15.06
N LEU A 124 9.96 7.93 -16.04
CA LEU A 124 9.45 9.31 -15.93
C LEU A 124 8.44 9.61 -17.03
N HIS A 125 7.44 10.45 -16.74
CA HIS A 125 6.49 10.91 -17.75
C HIS A 125 7.11 11.98 -18.67
N SER A 126 6.69 11.98 -19.93
CA SER A 126 6.80 13.12 -20.83
C SER A 126 5.68 14.12 -20.54
N GLU A 127 5.99 15.39 -20.27
CA GLU A 127 4.92 16.39 -20.12
C GLU A 127 4.14 16.58 -21.43
N SER A 128 4.82 16.49 -22.58
CA SER A 128 4.16 16.64 -23.89
C SER A 128 3.29 15.44 -24.27
N ASP A 129 3.56 14.25 -23.73
CA ASP A 129 2.69 13.10 -23.92
C ASP A 129 1.46 13.23 -23.00
N LEU A 130 1.68 13.63 -21.74
CA LEU A 130 0.59 13.89 -20.80
C LEU A 130 -0.39 14.96 -21.33
N ASP A 131 0.09 16.01 -21.98
CA ASP A 131 -0.75 17.06 -22.58
C ASP A 131 -1.65 16.58 -23.73
N LYS A 132 -1.25 15.50 -24.41
CA LYS A 132 -1.99 14.91 -25.54
C LYS A 132 -2.84 13.74 -25.12
N GLN A 133 -2.71 13.30 -23.87
CA GLN A 133 -3.42 12.15 -23.39
C GLN A 133 -4.92 12.43 -23.38
N GLU A 134 -5.73 11.48 -23.82
CA GLU A 134 -7.19 11.55 -23.75
C GLU A 134 -7.76 10.50 -22.77
N ARG A 135 -7.01 9.43 -22.52
CA ARG A 135 -7.42 8.27 -21.73
C ARG A 135 -6.27 7.73 -20.89
N ILE A 136 -6.56 7.09 -19.76
CA ILE A 136 -5.58 6.34 -18.99
C ILE A 136 -6.19 4.97 -18.69
N ASN A 137 -5.49 3.90 -19.05
CA ASN A 137 -5.92 2.51 -19.01
C ASN A 137 -7.32 2.31 -19.60
N GLY A 138 -7.59 3.01 -20.70
CA GLY A 138 -8.88 2.96 -21.37
C GLY A 138 -9.99 3.82 -20.73
N PHE A 139 -9.76 4.56 -19.65
CA PHE A 139 -10.73 5.51 -19.10
C PHE A 139 -10.48 6.95 -19.56
N PRO A 140 -11.51 7.71 -19.97
CA PRO A 140 -11.34 9.13 -20.31
C PRO A 140 -10.80 9.95 -19.14
N ILE A 141 -9.88 10.87 -19.41
CA ILE A 141 -9.32 11.79 -18.39
C ILE A 141 -10.40 12.56 -17.64
N SER A 142 -11.45 12.99 -18.32
CA SER A 142 -12.58 13.69 -17.72
C SER A 142 -13.33 12.83 -16.69
N LEU A 143 -13.43 11.51 -16.94
CA LEU A 143 -14.02 10.58 -15.99
C LEU A 143 -13.12 10.39 -14.77
N ILE A 144 -11.82 10.15 -14.97
CA ILE A 144 -10.85 9.96 -13.89
C ILE A 144 -10.79 11.22 -13.00
N THR A 145 -10.72 12.39 -13.62
CA THR A 145 -10.77 13.69 -12.93
C THR A 145 -12.07 13.83 -12.14
N TYR A 146 -13.22 13.51 -12.75
CA TYR A 146 -14.51 13.61 -12.07
C TYR A 146 -14.61 12.68 -10.86
N ILE A 147 -14.23 11.40 -10.98
CA ILE A 147 -14.34 10.43 -9.86
C ILE A 147 -13.25 10.66 -8.80
N GLY A 148 -12.13 11.25 -9.18
CA GLY A 148 -11.01 11.57 -8.32
C GLY A 148 -11.19 12.83 -7.46
N ARG A 149 -12.28 13.60 -7.61
CA ARG A 149 -12.52 14.77 -6.74
C ARG A 149 -13.13 14.42 -5.39
N PRO A 150 -13.02 15.30 -4.37
CA PRO A 150 -13.67 15.11 -3.07
C PRO A 150 -15.17 14.89 -3.17
N GLY A 151 -15.71 14.06 -2.27
CA GLY A 151 -17.14 13.72 -2.23
C GLY A 151 -17.65 12.88 -3.41
N ARG A 152 -16.75 12.36 -4.27
CA ARG A 152 -17.11 11.52 -5.42
C ARG A 152 -16.96 10.06 -5.06
N PHE A 153 -15.96 9.37 -5.60
CA PHE A 153 -15.70 7.98 -5.22
C PHE A 153 -14.96 7.90 -3.87
N SER A 154 -14.21 8.95 -3.51
CA SER A 154 -13.60 9.13 -2.19
C SER A 154 -14.20 10.32 -1.44
N GLY A 155 -14.35 10.19 -0.11
CA GLY A 155 -14.79 11.29 0.74
C GLY A 155 -13.81 12.45 0.72
N ALA A 156 -12.51 12.16 0.86
CA ALA A 156 -11.44 13.14 0.77
C ALA A 156 -11.03 13.47 -0.67
N GLY A 157 -11.48 12.69 -1.66
CA GLY A 157 -11.00 12.78 -3.04
C GLY A 157 -9.58 12.20 -3.19
N PHE A 158 -9.13 12.16 -4.44
CA PHE A 158 -7.78 11.83 -4.90
C PHE A 158 -6.98 13.09 -5.26
N MET A 159 -7.63 14.09 -5.85
CA MET A 159 -7.06 15.41 -6.17
C MET A 159 -7.89 16.50 -5.49
N ALA A 160 -7.42 17.75 -5.50
CA ALA A 160 -8.21 18.92 -5.08
C ALA A 160 -9.35 19.23 -6.07
N ASP A 161 -10.30 20.06 -5.65
CA ASP A 161 -11.45 20.42 -6.50
C ASP A 161 -11.06 21.23 -7.75
N ASP A 162 -9.96 21.98 -7.66
CA ASP A 162 -9.40 22.82 -8.71
C ASP A 162 -8.29 22.14 -9.53
N GLU A 163 -7.97 20.87 -9.24
CA GLU A 163 -7.03 20.06 -9.99
C GLU A 163 -7.73 19.18 -11.04
N ASP A 164 -6.94 18.74 -12.02
CA ASP A 164 -7.25 17.63 -12.92
C ASP A 164 -6.16 16.55 -12.83
N ILE A 165 -6.46 15.35 -13.33
CA ILE A 165 -5.52 14.23 -13.20
C ILE A 165 -4.19 14.49 -13.93
N ILE A 166 -4.19 15.23 -15.05
CA ILE A 166 -2.98 15.54 -15.80
C ILE A 166 -2.09 16.52 -15.02
N SER A 167 -2.69 17.53 -14.37
CA SER A 167 -1.92 18.45 -13.51
C SER A 167 -1.29 17.72 -12.33
N VAL A 168 -1.99 16.75 -11.73
CA VAL A 168 -1.44 15.91 -10.65
C VAL A 168 -0.26 15.08 -11.15
N LEU A 169 -0.42 14.34 -12.25
CA LEU A 169 0.66 13.52 -12.82
C LEU A 169 1.90 14.34 -13.18
N LYS A 170 1.73 15.56 -13.69
CA LYS A 170 2.84 16.49 -13.95
C LYS A 170 3.51 16.95 -12.65
N GLY A 171 2.75 17.26 -11.62
CA GLY A 171 3.27 17.59 -10.29
C GLY A 171 4.13 16.45 -9.73
N ASP A 172 3.60 15.24 -9.73
CA ASP A 172 4.29 14.03 -9.26
C ASP A 172 5.56 13.75 -10.08
N ASN A 173 5.51 13.90 -11.41
CA ASN A 173 6.67 13.71 -12.26
C ASN A 173 7.79 14.70 -11.96
N ASN A 174 7.44 15.97 -11.75
CA ASN A 174 8.40 17.01 -11.40
C ASN A 174 9.05 16.74 -10.04
N LEU A 175 8.25 16.29 -9.06
CA LEU A 175 8.78 15.84 -7.78
C LEU A 175 9.79 14.71 -7.96
N VAL A 176 9.35 13.59 -8.55
CA VAL A 176 10.17 12.38 -8.73
C VAL A 176 11.50 12.72 -9.39
N LYS A 177 11.47 13.58 -10.42
CA LYS A 177 12.66 14.09 -11.10
C LYS A 177 13.56 14.93 -10.20
N GLN A 178 13.01 15.86 -9.41
CA GLN A 178 13.79 16.64 -8.43
C GLN A 178 14.44 15.77 -7.36
N MET A 179 13.82 14.63 -7.07
CA MET A 179 14.36 13.63 -6.16
C MET A 179 15.40 12.72 -6.81
N ASP A 180 15.69 12.85 -8.10
CA ASP A 180 16.57 11.93 -8.85
C ASP A 180 16.14 10.46 -8.67
N LEU A 181 14.83 10.25 -8.79
CA LEU A 181 14.18 8.95 -8.74
C LEU A 181 13.37 8.73 -10.02
N THR A 182 12.82 7.53 -10.15
CA THR A 182 11.77 7.18 -11.12
C THR A 182 10.47 6.85 -10.39
N HIS A 183 9.34 6.87 -11.08
CA HIS A 183 8.05 6.49 -10.49
C HIS A 183 8.07 5.07 -9.93
N PRO A 184 8.63 4.05 -10.63
CA PRO A 184 8.72 2.72 -10.04
C PRO A 184 9.57 2.64 -8.78
N GLN A 185 10.69 3.37 -8.73
CA GLN A 185 11.51 3.45 -7.51
C GLN A 185 10.74 4.12 -6.37
N MET A 186 9.98 5.17 -6.66
CA MET A 186 9.15 5.87 -5.67
C MET A 186 8.02 4.99 -5.13
N ALA A 187 7.37 4.20 -6.00
CA ALA A 187 6.26 3.34 -5.64
C ALA A 187 6.69 2.00 -5.02
N LYS A 188 7.95 1.59 -5.12
CA LYS A 188 8.37 0.27 -4.62
C LYS A 188 8.21 0.07 -3.10
N PRO A 189 8.61 1.01 -2.21
CA PRO A 189 8.42 0.86 -0.76
C PRO A 189 6.97 0.68 -0.36
N LEU A 190 6.08 1.37 -1.08
CA LEU A 190 4.64 1.27 -0.92
C LEU A 190 4.12 -0.13 -1.17
N PHE A 191 4.53 -0.72 -2.29
CA PHE A 191 4.20 -2.11 -2.59
C PHE A 191 4.79 -3.07 -1.56
N HIS A 192 5.97 -2.80 -1.00
CA HIS A 192 6.50 -3.63 0.08
C HIS A 192 5.60 -3.61 1.32
N MET A 193 5.09 -2.43 1.69
CA MET A 193 4.17 -2.29 2.83
C MET A 193 2.82 -2.94 2.55
N TRP A 194 2.28 -2.75 1.35
CA TRP A 194 1.06 -3.42 0.89
C TRP A 194 1.21 -4.94 0.94
N ASN A 195 2.29 -5.47 0.37
CA ASN A 195 2.59 -6.90 0.35
C ASN A 195 2.75 -7.47 1.77
N SER A 196 3.23 -6.66 2.72
CA SER A 196 3.28 -7.06 4.14
C SER A 196 1.89 -7.22 4.77
N ILE A 197 0.93 -6.35 4.42
CA ILE A 197 -0.48 -6.52 4.83
C ILE A 197 -1.01 -7.83 4.24
N LEU A 198 -0.79 -8.07 2.95
CA LEU A 198 -1.26 -9.29 2.28
C LEU A 198 -0.73 -10.56 2.97
N GLN A 199 0.55 -10.56 3.36
CA GLN A 199 1.14 -11.66 4.14
C GLN A 199 0.46 -11.87 5.50
N GLU A 200 0.20 -10.81 6.27
CA GLU A 200 -0.54 -10.93 7.54
C GLU A 200 -1.96 -11.49 7.35
N MET A 201 -2.60 -11.15 6.23
CA MET A 201 -3.94 -11.65 5.88
C MET A 201 -3.93 -13.12 5.46
N GLU A 202 -2.98 -13.51 4.59
CA GLU A 202 -2.79 -14.89 4.15
C GLU A 202 -2.64 -15.84 5.34
N HIS A 203 -1.85 -15.43 6.32
CA HIS A 203 -1.60 -16.20 7.54
C HIS A 203 -2.66 -16.00 8.64
N LYS A 204 -3.78 -15.31 8.34
CA LYS A 204 -4.89 -15.02 9.28
C LYS A 204 -4.43 -14.36 10.57
N LYS A 205 -3.32 -13.62 10.53
CA LYS A 205 -2.79 -12.85 11.65
C LYS A 205 -3.33 -11.42 11.69
N TRP A 206 -3.94 -10.97 10.59
CA TRP A 206 -4.56 -9.66 10.51
C TRP A 206 -5.81 -9.54 11.39
N GLY A 207 -5.77 -8.63 12.36
CA GLY A 207 -6.91 -8.28 13.21
C GLY A 207 -7.63 -7.01 12.74
N ARG A 208 -8.08 -6.19 13.68
CA ARG A 208 -8.51 -4.81 13.37
C ARG A 208 -7.34 -3.91 12.98
N PHE A 209 -6.16 -4.22 13.52
CA PHE A 209 -4.91 -3.52 13.30
C PHE A 209 -3.83 -4.54 12.93
N SER A 210 -2.83 -4.10 12.18
CA SER A 210 -1.59 -4.87 11.95
C SER A 210 -0.92 -5.27 13.27
N THR A 211 -0.33 -6.48 13.30
CA THR A 211 0.53 -6.91 14.42
C THR A 211 1.93 -6.29 14.36
N ILE A 212 2.27 -5.71 13.21
CA ILE A 212 3.51 -4.99 12.96
C ILE A 212 3.42 -3.60 13.62
N GLN A 213 4.49 -3.20 14.29
CA GLN A 213 4.62 -1.88 14.92
C GLN A 213 5.42 -0.93 14.03
N TYR A 214 6.53 -1.42 13.47
CA TYR A 214 7.36 -0.67 12.52
C TYR A 214 8.12 -1.63 11.62
N PHE A 215 8.51 -1.12 10.45
CA PHE A 215 9.46 -1.76 9.55
C PHE A 215 10.85 -1.15 9.73
N LEU A 216 11.88 -1.96 9.49
CA LEU A 216 13.21 -1.44 9.20
C LEU A 216 13.30 -1.24 7.69
N TYR A 217 13.62 -0.03 7.24
CA TYR A 217 13.72 0.28 5.82
C TYR A 217 14.86 1.25 5.58
N ASN A 218 15.85 0.84 4.79
CA ASN A 218 17.06 1.60 4.47
C ASN A 218 17.76 2.16 5.73
N GLY A 219 17.87 1.33 6.77
CA GLY A 219 18.46 1.70 8.06
C GLY A 219 17.54 2.49 9.01
N ASN A 220 16.37 2.94 8.55
CA ASN A 220 15.44 3.72 9.34
C ASN A 220 14.32 2.87 9.96
N LYS A 221 13.77 3.35 11.06
CA LYS A 221 12.49 2.86 11.59
C LYS A 221 11.35 3.59 10.91
N VAL A 222 10.51 2.82 10.22
CA VAL A 222 9.31 3.31 9.56
C VAL A 222 8.10 2.77 10.33
N ILE A 223 7.49 3.65 11.12
CA ILE A 223 6.26 3.37 11.86
C ILE A 223 5.15 3.12 10.84
N PHE A 224 4.38 2.07 11.09
CA PHE A 224 3.31 1.67 10.20
C PHE A 224 2.04 1.42 11.01
N LYS A 225 0.96 2.04 10.55
CA LYS A 225 -0.38 1.79 11.04
C LYS A 225 -1.23 1.50 9.82
N ALA A 226 -1.98 0.42 9.89
CA ALA A 226 -2.96 0.13 8.86
C ALA A 226 -4.24 -0.38 9.52
N GLU A 227 -5.35 0.22 9.11
CA GLU A 227 -6.67 0.05 9.70
C GLU A 227 -7.68 -0.31 8.63
N ARG A 228 -8.52 -1.32 8.89
CA ARG A 228 -9.62 -1.65 7.98
C ARG A 228 -10.71 -0.59 8.05
N THR A 229 -11.09 -0.05 6.89
CA THR A 229 -12.18 0.91 6.74
C THR A 229 -13.47 0.23 6.27
N LYS A 230 -14.61 0.93 6.42
CA LYS A 230 -15.91 0.46 5.91
C LYS A 230 -16.06 0.90 4.45
N GLY A 231 -16.05 -0.06 3.53
CA GLY A 231 -16.31 0.17 2.10
C GLY A 231 -15.19 -0.36 1.21
N TRP A 232 -15.54 -0.68 -0.03
CA TRP A 232 -14.60 -0.94 -1.11
C TRP A 232 -14.57 0.27 -2.05
N GLN A 233 -13.45 0.52 -2.72
CA GLN A 233 -13.39 1.37 -3.90
C GLN A 233 -12.47 0.68 -4.90
N ILE A 234 -12.70 1.00 -6.16
CA ILE A 234 -11.93 0.53 -7.29
C ILE A 234 -10.93 1.64 -7.59
N SER A 235 -9.69 1.26 -7.91
CA SER A 235 -8.68 2.17 -8.43
C SER A 235 -9.27 3.08 -9.52
N ILE A 236 -8.97 4.39 -9.46
CA ILE A 236 -9.35 5.32 -10.54
C ILE A 236 -8.55 5.08 -11.83
N PHE A 237 -7.48 4.30 -11.76
CA PHE A 237 -6.61 3.90 -12.87
C PHE A 237 -6.89 2.50 -13.41
N GLN A 238 -7.82 1.75 -12.80
CA GLN A 238 -8.17 0.39 -13.23
C GLN A 238 -6.96 -0.56 -13.27
N ASP A 239 -6.03 -0.42 -12.34
CA ASP A 239 -4.82 -1.25 -12.19
C ASP A 239 -5.08 -2.56 -11.42
N ASP A 240 -6.36 -2.92 -11.24
CA ASP A 240 -6.85 -4.09 -10.50
C ASP A 240 -6.32 -4.24 -9.05
N ILE A 241 -5.61 -3.23 -8.53
CA ILE A 241 -5.21 -3.15 -7.13
C ILE A 241 -6.46 -2.79 -6.31
N GLN A 242 -6.77 -3.65 -5.34
CA GLN A 242 -7.96 -3.51 -4.50
C GLN A 242 -7.59 -3.56 -3.03
N GLY A 243 -8.07 -2.58 -2.27
CA GLY A 243 -7.83 -2.46 -0.84
C GLY A 243 -8.97 -1.77 -0.11
N GLN A 244 -9.02 -1.98 1.21
CA GLN A 244 -10.01 -1.38 2.13
C GLN A 244 -9.32 -0.81 3.37
N PHE A 245 -8.05 -0.43 3.25
CA PHE A 245 -7.21 -0.07 4.39
C PHE A 245 -6.90 1.40 4.39
N ASP A 246 -7.02 2.07 5.53
CA ASP A 246 -6.31 3.32 5.76
C ASP A 246 -4.91 2.96 6.24
N ILE A 247 -3.88 3.41 5.52
CA ILE A 247 -2.49 3.13 5.84
C ILE A 247 -1.84 4.44 6.17
N ASP A 248 -1.26 4.56 7.36
CA ASP A 248 -0.48 5.68 7.83
C ASP A 248 0.96 5.17 8.05
N VAL A 249 1.87 5.70 7.27
CA VAL A 249 3.30 5.41 7.34
C VAL A 249 3.97 6.65 7.89
N GLN A 250 4.89 6.50 8.84
CA GLN A 250 5.61 7.61 9.45
C GLN A 250 7.07 7.24 9.69
N ARG A 251 7.96 8.22 9.71
CA ARG A 251 9.32 8.05 10.24
C ARG A 251 9.76 9.32 10.95
N ASP A 252 10.71 9.15 11.84
CA ASP A 252 11.41 10.28 12.43
C ASP A 252 12.35 10.89 11.38
N ILE A 253 12.40 12.23 11.35
CA ILE A 253 13.35 12.98 10.56
C ILE A 253 14.69 13.00 11.32
N THR A 254 15.78 12.74 10.61
CA THR A 254 17.14 12.84 11.16
C THR A 254 17.55 14.28 11.45
N SER A 255 18.61 14.49 12.22
CA SER A 255 19.06 15.85 12.53
C SER A 255 19.57 16.57 11.27
N GLU A 256 20.19 15.81 10.35
CA GLU A 256 20.72 16.25 9.08
C GLU A 256 19.60 16.69 8.13
N GLU A 257 18.53 15.89 8.01
CA GLU A 257 17.37 16.24 7.20
C GLU A 257 16.62 17.44 7.78
N LYS A 258 16.48 17.52 9.11
CA LYS A 258 15.88 18.68 9.77
C LYS A 258 16.68 19.95 9.48
N LEU A 259 18.01 19.87 9.51
CA LEU A 259 18.89 20.98 9.15
C LEU A 259 18.72 21.36 7.67
N TYR A 260 18.68 20.38 6.77
CA TYR A 260 18.41 20.61 5.35
C TYR A 260 17.09 21.34 5.13
N LEU A 261 16.00 20.87 5.75
CA LEU A 261 14.67 21.48 5.63
C LEU A 261 14.66 22.92 6.15
N ARG A 262 15.28 23.20 7.30
CA ARG A 262 15.41 24.56 7.83
C ARG A 262 16.18 25.48 6.89
N ASN A 263 17.25 24.97 6.27
CA ASN A 263 18.06 25.76 5.33
C ASN A 263 17.31 26.01 4.02
N ARG A 264 16.57 25.01 3.52
CA ARG A 264 15.85 25.08 2.25
C ARG A 264 14.55 25.88 2.35
N TYR A 265 13.87 25.80 3.50
CA TYR A 265 12.58 26.41 3.77
C TYR A 265 12.63 27.27 5.05
N PRO A 266 13.43 28.36 5.07
CA PRO A 266 13.66 29.16 6.28
C PRO A 266 12.42 29.90 6.79
N HIS A 267 11.35 29.96 5.99
CA HIS A 267 10.09 30.58 6.36
C HIS A 267 9.14 29.63 7.12
N LEU A 268 9.43 28.32 7.14
CA LEU A 268 8.66 27.36 7.91
C LEU A 268 9.11 27.40 9.38
N SER A 269 8.15 27.46 10.30
CA SER A 269 8.43 27.35 11.73
C SER A 269 8.77 25.90 12.13
N ASP A 270 9.29 25.71 13.34
CA ASP A 270 9.67 24.39 13.84
C ASP A 270 8.49 23.42 13.99
N GLU A 271 7.26 23.93 14.14
CA GLU A 271 6.05 23.13 14.28
C GLU A 271 5.69 22.40 12.98
N PRO A 272 5.53 23.07 11.81
CA PRO A 272 5.47 22.42 10.50
C PRO A 272 6.63 21.45 10.28
N ILE A 273 7.84 21.82 10.70
CA ILE A 273 9.02 20.95 10.56
C ILE A 273 8.92 19.67 11.40
N SER A 274 8.27 19.74 12.56
CA SER A 274 8.01 18.57 13.41
C SER A 274 6.79 17.75 12.97
N ILE A 275 5.82 18.39 12.31
CA ILE A 275 4.64 17.76 11.70
C ILE A 275 5.01 17.04 10.40
N PHE A 276 6.18 17.33 9.81
CA PHE A 276 6.82 16.49 8.79
C PHE A 276 7.21 15.08 9.29
N SER A 277 6.52 14.53 10.31
CA SER A 277 6.24 13.11 10.31
C SER A 277 5.58 12.80 8.97
N LEU A 278 6.37 12.26 8.06
CA LEU A 278 5.96 11.95 6.71
C LEU A 278 4.74 11.05 6.81
N ARG A 279 3.52 11.58 6.68
CA ARG A 279 2.31 10.79 6.56
C ARG A 279 2.24 10.37 5.11
N VAL A 280 3.06 9.38 4.78
CA VAL A 280 3.45 9.19 3.39
C VAL A 280 2.24 8.81 2.54
N PHE A 281 1.25 8.16 3.14
CA PHE A 281 0.13 7.60 2.41
C PHE A 281 -1.15 7.73 3.20
N GLN A 282 -2.22 7.83 2.43
CA GLN A 282 -3.52 7.32 2.82
C GLN A 282 -3.86 6.39 1.66
N PHE A 283 -3.78 5.08 1.89
CA PHE A 283 -4.10 4.09 0.86
C PHE A 283 -5.62 4.04 0.68
N PHE A 284 -6.23 5.15 0.27
CA PHE A 284 -7.65 5.18 0.07
C PHE A 284 -7.98 4.31 -1.13
N ARG A 285 -8.32 3.06 -0.81
CA ARG A 285 -9.33 2.34 -1.53
C ARG A 285 -8.90 2.06 -3.01
N GLY A 286 -7.74 1.44 -3.19
CA GLY A 286 -7.29 0.87 -4.47
C GLY A 286 -6.21 1.65 -5.23
N ASP A 287 -5.90 2.90 -4.84
CA ASP A 287 -4.85 3.69 -5.51
C ASP A 287 -3.69 3.99 -4.56
N ILE A 288 -2.47 4.03 -5.13
CA ILE A 288 -1.25 4.42 -4.44
C ILE A 288 -0.86 5.83 -4.87
N LEU A 289 -1.21 6.86 -4.10
CA LEU A 289 -0.64 8.19 -4.28
C LEU A 289 -0.24 8.84 -2.95
N MET A 290 0.80 9.68 -3.03
CA MET A 290 1.24 10.51 -1.90
C MET A 290 0.28 11.65 -1.68
N LYS A 291 -0.23 11.80 -0.46
CA LYS A 291 -1.04 12.96 -0.07
C LYS A 291 -0.44 13.67 1.12
N SER A 292 -0.34 14.99 1.00
CA SER A 292 -0.20 15.91 2.13
C SER A 292 -1.51 15.95 2.92
N ALA A 293 -1.44 16.01 4.26
CA ALA A 293 -2.60 16.20 5.11
C ALA A 293 -3.24 17.60 4.94
N ASP A 294 -2.51 18.58 4.40
CA ASP A 294 -2.84 20.02 4.49
C ASP A 294 -2.92 20.73 3.12
N GLY A 295 -2.88 20.00 2.00
CA GLY A 295 -2.92 20.60 0.66
C GLY A 295 -1.64 21.34 0.24
N ALA A 296 -0.54 21.18 0.98
CA ALA A 296 0.77 21.73 0.65
C ALA A 296 1.57 20.73 -0.20
N SER A 297 1.28 20.66 -1.51
CA SER A 297 1.72 19.59 -2.42
C SER A 297 3.24 19.46 -2.66
N SER A 298 4.06 20.48 -2.37
CA SER A 298 5.49 20.46 -2.76
C SER A 298 6.49 20.01 -1.69
N VAL A 299 6.15 20.06 -0.38
CA VAL A 299 7.13 19.80 0.70
C VAL A 299 7.02 18.38 1.26
N ASP A 300 5.81 17.82 1.37
CA ASP A 300 5.59 16.47 1.94
C ASP A 300 6.08 15.35 1.01
N SER A 301 5.92 15.60 -0.27
CA SER A 301 6.47 14.89 -1.42
C SER A 301 8.00 14.66 -1.33
N VAL A 302 8.76 15.64 -0.82
CA VAL A 302 10.23 15.56 -0.66
C VAL A 302 10.65 14.53 0.40
N LEU A 303 9.78 14.24 1.37
CA LEU A 303 10.12 13.30 2.45
C LEU A 303 10.00 11.84 2.03
N ALA A 304 9.18 11.56 1.01
CA ALA A 304 8.94 10.20 0.58
C ALA A 304 10.08 9.64 -0.27
N GLY A 305 10.76 10.46 -1.08
CA GLY A 305 12.04 10.04 -1.62
C GLY A 305 13.20 10.13 -0.60
N LEU A 306 13.04 10.81 0.55
CA LEU A 306 14.01 10.67 1.64
C LEU A 306 13.91 9.30 2.34
N LEU A 307 12.74 8.63 2.36
CA LEU A 307 12.66 7.20 2.73
C LEU A 307 13.53 6.31 1.81
N LEU A 308 13.68 6.72 0.55
CA LEU A 308 14.40 5.97 -0.47
C LEU A 308 15.89 6.29 -0.53
N LYS A 309 16.30 7.52 -0.16
CA LYS A 309 17.67 8.00 -0.37
C LYS A 309 18.69 7.71 0.73
N THR A 310 18.31 7.07 1.83
CA THR A 310 19.30 6.70 2.88
C THR A 310 19.97 5.35 2.56
N GLY A 311 20.88 5.37 1.59
CA GLY A 311 21.65 4.17 1.22
C GLY A 311 22.74 4.37 0.18
N VAL A 312 22.88 5.58 -0.37
CA VAL A 312 23.96 5.92 -1.31
C VAL A 312 24.75 7.08 -0.71
N SER A 313 25.84 6.74 -0.03
CA SER A 313 26.98 7.63 0.20
C SER A 313 27.94 7.55 -0.98
#